data_AF-A0A851LXW4-F1
#
_entry.id   AF-A0A851LXW4-F1
#
_cell.length_a   1.000
_cell.length_b   1.000
_cell.length_c   1.000
_cell.angle_alpha   90.00
_cell.angle_beta   90.00
_cell.angle_gamma   90.00
#
_symmetry.space_group_name_H-M   'P 1'
#
loop_
_entity.id
_entity.type
_entity.pdbx_description
1 polymer ?
#
loop_
_entity_poly.entity_id
_entity_poly.type
_entity_poly.pdbx_seq_one_letter_code
_entity_poly.pdbx_strand_id
1 'polypeptide(L)'
;QEHVKWVHTEMLDRNSQLKLIYVTPEKIAKSKMFMSKLEKAYQAGCLARIAVDEVHCCSQWGHDFRPGMLIKDPVWSVIQASIMQIKRKAILQRQQNPIFQSSSLSLSVVWNSVAVKSSSPSTNSAKVITNHVAFIFSFCAGIVYCFSQKDSEQVTVSLQKLGIKAGTYHANMDAKYKTKVHKGWAANQIQVVVATVAFGMGIDKPDVRFVIHHSMSKSMENYYQESGRAGRDDQKADCILYYGFGDIFRISSMVVMENVGQEKLYDMVSYCQNMNKCRRVLIAHHFDEVWDSANCNRMCDNCCRENSCEKMDITGYCRDLIKILEQAENMSEKLTPLKLIDAWSGKGVSKLRVAEVTPPKHPREELERIIAHLLLQQYLKEDFSFTAFATISYLKIGPKAGLLKNEAHVITIQGITNKKSVYKEKPSQSSNSKGSRENAQTVSKSVQDSVVKKSREHKRPNCGSNLKAKKLKLQAGGDDQPVVLD
;
A
#
# COMPACT_ATOMS: atom_id res chain seq x y z
N GLN A 1 14.11 -17.38 34.80
CA GLN A 1 13.65 -18.66 35.38
C GLN A 1 12.80 -18.45 36.63
N GLU A 2 13.14 -17.52 37.52
CA GLU A 2 12.31 -17.20 38.70
C GLU A 2 10.92 -16.66 38.32
N HIS A 3 10.85 -15.81 37.31
CA HIS A 3 9.58 -15.27 36.79
C HIS A 3 8.61 -16.38 36.32
N VAL A 4 9.11 -17.43 35.69
CA VAL A 4 8.29 -18.56 35.21
C VAL A 4 7.73 -19.37 36.40
N LYS A 5 8.54 -19.56 37.45
CA LYS A 5 8.09 -20.27 38.66
C LYS A 5 6.99 -19.49 39.37
N TRP A 6 7.15 -18.17 39.49
CA TRP A 6 6.14 -17.29 40.06
C TRP A 6 4.82 -17.38 39.28
N VAL A 7 4.83 -17.25 37.95
CA VAL A 7 3.61 -17.38 37.13
C VAL A 7 2.94 -18.75 37.33
N HIS A 8 3.71 -19.84 37.36
CA HIS A 8 3.15 -21.18 37.59
C HIS A 8 2.55 -21.39 38.98
N THR A 9 2.92 -20.55 39.96
CA THR A 9 2.32 -20.53 41.29
C THR A 9 1.04 -19.71 41.26
N GLU A 10 1.09 -18.49 40.72
CA GLU A 10 -0.06 -17.59 40.58
C GLU A 10 -1.21 -18.21 39.77
N MET A 11 -0.90 -18.98 38.72
CA MET A 11 -1.90 -19.71 37.93
C MET A 11 -2.79 -20.65 38.77
N LEU A 12 -2.30 -21.12 39.91
CA LEU A 12 -3.01 -22.06 40.79
C LEU A 12 -3.54 -21.40 42.07
N ASP A 13 -3.15 -20.15 42.35
CA ASP A 13 -3.60 -19.42 43.52
C ASP A 13 -4.95 -18.77 43.25
N ARG A 14 -5.96 -19.18 44.02
CA ARG A 14 -7.32 -18.63 43.95
C ARG A 14 -7.39 -17.16 44.36
N ASN A 15 -6.43 -16.70 45.14
CA ASN A 15 -6.33 -15.31 45.60
C ASN A 15 -5.39 -14.47 44.74
N SER A 16 -4.89 -15.05 43.62
CA SER A 16 -3.99 -14.34 42.72
C SER A 16 -4.64 -13.07 42.18
N GLN A 17 -3.85 -12.00 42.19
CA GLN A 17 -4.23 -10.75 41.52
C GLN A 17 -3.94 -10.81 40.01
N LEU A 18 -3.20 -11.82 39.54
CA LEU A 18 -2.86 -11.98 38.13
C LEU A 18 -4.12 -12.23 37.27
N LYS A 19 -4.42 -11.29 36.37
CA LYS A 19 -5.62 -11.37 35.51
C LYS A 19 -5.35 -11.88 34.10
N LEU A 20 -4.18 -11.59 33.53
CA LEU A 20 -3.86 -11.86 32.13
C LEU A 20 -2.48 -12.49 32.00
N ILE A 21 -2.39 -13.57 31.21
CA ILE A 21 -1.14 -14.25 30.87
C ILE A 21 -1.04 -14.27 29.35
N TYR A 22 0.00 -13.64 28.80
CA TYR A 22 0.31 -13.68 27.37
C TYR A 22 1.33 -14.77 27.10
N VAL A 23 1.03 -15.62 26.12
CA VAL A 23 1.90 -16.73 25.71
C VAL A 23 1.98 -16.84 24.20
N THR A 24 3.14 -17.29 23.72
CA THR A 24 3.34 -17.62 22.32
C THR A 24 2.71 -18.99 21.99
N PRO A 25 2.33 -19.24 20.73
CA PRO A 25 1.81 -20.54 20.30
C PRO A 25 2.80 -21.68 20.54
N GLU A 26 4.10 -21.38 20.42
CA GLU A 26 5.18 -22.32 20.70
C GLU A 26 5.16 -22.79 22.16
N LYS A 27 4.77 -21.92 23.10
CA LYS A 27 4.65 -22.28 24.52
C LYS A 27 3.56 -23.33 24.72
N ILE A 28 2.42 -23.17 24.07
CA ILE A 28 1.31 -24.13 24.09
C ILE A 28 1.74 -25.46 23.46
N ALA A 29 2.39 -25.40 22.29
CA ALA A 29 2.76 -26.59 21.54
C ALA A 29 3.91 -27.40 22.17
N LYS A 30 4.87 -26.74 22.83
CA LYS A 30 6.14 -27.37 23.26
C LYS A 30 6.26 -27.54 24.78
N SER A 31 5.54 -26.77 25.60
CA SER A 31 5.71 -26.81 27.06
C SER A 31 4.67 -27.70 27.76
N LYS A 32 5.02 -28.97 27.97
CA LYS A 32 4.20 -29.92 28.77
C LYS A 32 3.91 -29.40 30.18
N MET A 33 4.89 -28.74 30.80
CA MET A 33 4.76 -28.17 32.14
C MET A 33 3.69 -27.07 32.17
N PHE A 34 3.71 -26.17 31.17
CA PHE A 34 2.73 -25.09 31.08
C PHE A 34 1.33 -25.66 30.85
N MET A 35 1.18 -26.64 29.95
CA MET A 35 -0.10 -27.31 29.71
C MET A 35 -0.64 -28.00 30.96
N SER A 36 0.19 -28.71 31.73
CA SER A 36 -0.22 -29.32 33.00
C SER A 36 -0.67 -28.29 34.03
N LYS A 37 -0.02 -27.11 34.08
CA LYS A 37 -0.42 -26.01 34.95
C LYS A 37 -1.73 -25.36 34.51
N LEU A 38 -1.92 -25.19 33.21
CA LEU A 38 -3.15 -24.65 32.62
C LEU A 38 -4.35 -25.57 32.90
N GLU A 39 -4.16 -26.89 32.77
CA GLU A 39 -5.18 -27.89 33.13
C GLU A 39 -5.55 -27.84 34.62
N LYS A 40 -4.55 -27.77 35.51
CA LYS A 40 -4.78 -27.62 36.96
C LYS A 40 -5.48 -26.31 37.30
N ALA A 41 -5.13 -25.20 36.65
CA ALA A 41 -5.79 -23.91 36.81
C ALA A 41 -7.26 -23.98 36.38
N TYR A 42 -7.57 -24.67 35.28
CA TYR A 42 -8.93 -24.92 34.82
C TYR A 42 -9.73 -25.76 35.82
N GLN A 43 -9.19 -26.89 36.27
CA GLN A 43 -9.83 -27.76 37.27
C GLN A 43 -10.06 -27.03 38.61
N ALA A 44 -9.14 -26.14 39.00
CA ALA A 44 -9.26 -25.34 40.20
C ALA A 44 -10.24 -24.15 40.08
N GLY A 45 -10.81 -23.90 38.90
CA GLY A 45 -11.70 -22.77 38.62
C GLY A 45 -10.98 -21.42 38.47
N CYS A 46 -9.65 -21.43 38.32
CA CYS A 46 -8.82 -20.22 38.20
C CYS A 46 -8.66 -19.75 36.74
N LEU A 47 -8.93 -20.61 35.76
CA LEU A 47 -8.94 -20.25 34.34
C LEU A 47 -10.37 -20.03 33.84
N ALA A 48 -10.72 -18.77 33.56
CA ALA A 48 -12.07 -18.42 33.13
C ALA A 48 -12.24 -18.34 31.60
N ARG A 49 -11.23 -17.87 30.86
CA ARG A 49 -11.33 -17.55 29.42
C ARG A 49 -10.00 -17.75 28.73
N ILE A 50 -10.06 -18.00 27.42
CA ILE A 50 -8.90 -17.93 26.53
C ILE A 50 -9.23 -17.03 25.35
N ALA A 51 -8.34 -16.08 25.08
CA ALA A 51 -8.37 -15.20 23.93
C ALA A 51 -7.22 -15.60 23.01
N VAL A 52 -7.51 -15.73 21.71
CA VAL A 52 -6.51 -16.01 20.68
C VAL A 52 -6.40 -14.78 19.80
N ASP A 53 -5.30 -14.07 19.97
CA ASP A 53 -4.97 -12.94 19.12
C ASP A 53 -4.44 -13.43 17.76
N GLU A 54 -4.64 -12.62 16.72
CA GLU A 54 -4.24 -12.92 15.34
C GLU A 54 -4.65 -14.32 14.86
N VAL A 55 -5.89 -14.69 15.22
CA VAL A 55 -6.47 -16.01 15.01
C VAL A 55 -6.22 -16.47 13.56
N HIS A 56 -6.30 -15.57 12.57
CA HIS A 56 -6.06 -15.84 11.14
C HIS A 56 -4.80 -16.69 10.84
N CYS A 57 -3.78 -16.67 11.70
CA CYS A 57 -2.57 -17.50 11.63
C CYS A 57 -2.80 -19.02 11.72
N CYS A 58 -3.97 -19.49 12.18
CA CYS A 58 -4.27 -20.93 12.24
C CYS A 58 -4.59 -21.54 10.86
N SER A 59 -4.96 -20.71 9.88
CA SER A 59 -5.36 -21.18 8.56
C SER A 59 -4.13 -21.41 7.69
N GLN A 60 -3.97 -22.62 7.15
CA GLN A 60 -2.96 -22.92 6.11
C GLN A 60 -3.19 -22.09 4.82
N TRP A 61 -4.38 -21.52 4.67
CA TRP A 61 -4.75 -20.62 3.58
C TRP A 61 -4.46 -19.15 3.92
N GLY A 62 -4.13 -18.84 5.18
CA GLY A 62 -3.70 -17.52 5.62
C GLY A 62 -2.23 -17.28 5.27
N HIS A 63 -1.88 -16.04 4.94
CA HIS A 63 -0.51 -15.67 4.53
C HIS A 63 0.53 -15.78 5.65
N ASP A 64 0.09 -15.71 6.91
CA ASP A 64 0.91 -15.79 8.11
C ASP A 64 0.66 -17.09 8.89
N PHE A 65 0.48 -18.20 8.17
CA PHE A 65 0.26 -19.50 8.80
C PHE A 65 1.39 -19.86 9.78
N ARG A 66 1.04 -20.14 11.04
CA ARG A 66 1.98 -20.60 12.08
C ARG A 66 1.67 -22.03 12.48
N PRO A 67 2.56 -23.01 12.20
CA PRO A 67 2.36 -24.40 12.59
C PRO A 67 2.11 -24.60 14.10
N GLY A 68 2.67 -23.75 14.96
CA GLY A 68 2.45 -23.79 16.41
C GLY A 68 1.02 -23.49 16.86
N MET A 69 0.19 -22.89 15.99
CA MET A 69 -1.24 -22.63 16.23
C MET A 69 -2.13 -23.83 15.90
N LEU A 70 -1.60 -24.87 15.24
CA LEU A 70 -2.31 -26.12 15.01
C LEU A 70 -2.33 -26.94 16.29
N ILE A 71 -3.32 -26.70 17.13
CA ILE A 71 -3.50 -27.48 18.36
C ILE A 71 -4.21 -28.77 17.97
N LYS A 72 -3.45 -29.88 17.94
CA LYS A 72 -3.90 -31.22 17.52
C LYS A 72 -4.76 -31.94 18.56
N ASP A 73 -5.00 -31.33 19.72
CA ASP A 73 -5.69 -31.92 20.85
C ASP A 73 -7.22 -31.69 20.75
N PRO A 74 -8.07 -32.73 20.89
CA PRO A 74 -9.53 -32.60 20.70
C PRO A 74 -10.20 -31.57 21.62
N VAL A 75 -9.65 -31.33 22.82
CA VAL A 75 -10.15 -30.34 23.78
C VAL A 75 -10.05 -28.90 23.25
N TRP A 76 -9.13 -28.66 22.30
CA TRP A 76 -8.87 -27.33 21.73
C TRP A 76 -9.34 -27.16 20.28
N SER A 77 -9.96 -28.20 19.73
CA SER A 77 -10.52 -28.24 18.36
C SER A 77 -11.59 -27.16 18.10
N VAL A 78 -12.12 -26.53 19.15
CA VAL A 78 -13.06 -25.41 19.10
C VAL A 78 -12.44 -24.16 18.46
N ILE A 79 -11.12 -23.96 18.59
CA ILE A 79 -10.45 -22.72 18.13
C ILE A 79 -10.14 -22.76 16.61
N GLN A 80 -9.98 -23.94 16.02
CA GLN A 80 -9.69 -24.08 14.59
C GLN A 80 -10.90 -23.76 13.69
N ALA A 81 -12.12 -23.81 14.20
CA ALA A 81 -13.33 -23.61 13.40
C ALA A 81 -13.64 -22.13 13.07
N SER A 82 -13.11 -21.18 13.84
CA SER A 82 -13.50 -19.77 13.76
C SER A 82 -12.94 -19.00 12.56
N ILE A 83 -12.10 -19.61 11.72
CA ILE A 83 -11.19 -18.91 10.79
C ILE A 83 -11.30 -19.40 9.36
N MET A 84 -11.89 -20.57 9.14
CA MET A 84 -12.09 -21.09 7.79
C MET A 84 -13.13 -20.32 6.96
N GLN A 85 -13.70 -19.22 7.47
CA GLN A 85 -14.80 -18.48 6.81
C GLN A 85 -14.46 -17.05 6.38
N ILE A 86 -13.34 -16.83 5.69
CA ILE A 86 -13.24 -15.64 4.82
C ILE A 86 -13.34 -15.99 3.32
N LYS A 87 -13.27 -17.26 2.90
CA LYS A 87 -13.38 -17.59 1.45
C LYS A 87 -14.22 -18.80 0.99
N ARG A 88 -15.08 -19.44 1.79
CA ARG A 88 -16.11 -20.35 1.24
C ARG A 88 -17.20 -20.74 2.25
N LYS A 89 -18.47 -20.48 1.90
CA LYS A 89 -19.66 -21.10 2.49
C LYS A 89 -19.68 -22.59 2.14
N ALA A 90 -19.07 -23.43 2.97
CA ALA A 90 -19.39 -24.86 3.15
C ALA A 90 -18.32 -25.46 4.07
N ILE A 91 -18.73 -26.40 4.93
CA ILE A 91 -17.88 -27.17 5.86
C ILE A 91 -17.76 -26.53 7.26
N LEU A 92 -18.80 -26.72 8.10
CA LEU A 92 -18.73 -27.56 9.31
C LEU A 92 -20.04 -27.50 10.12
N GLN A 93 -20.79 -28.61 10.07
CA GLN A 93 -21.98 -28.89 10.88
C GLN A 93 -21.64 -29.38 12.31
N ARG A 94 -20.59 -28.87 12.95
CA ARG A 94 -20.23 -29.29 14.32
C ARG A 94 -19.67 -28.14 15.15
N GLN A 95 -20.57 -27.33 15.72
CA GLN A 95 -20.58 -26.77 17.07
C GLN A 95 -21.50 -25.53 17.13
N GLN A 96 -22.07 -25.28 18.31
CA GLN A 96 -23.16 -24.36 18.58
C GLN A 96 -22.81 -22.90 18.24
N ASN A 97 -23.63 -22.28 17.38
CA ASN A 97 -23.78 -20.84 17.10
C ASN A 97 -22.58 -19.93 17.48
N PRO A 98 -21.47 -19.93 16.71
CA PRO A 98 -20.44 -18.90 16.85
C PRO A 98 -21.03 -17.51 16.56
N ILE A 99 -20.82 -16.57 17.48
CA ILE A 99 -21.15 -15.15 17.27
C ILE A 99 -19.97 -14.51 16.54
N PHE A 100 -20.20 -14.05 15.32
CA PHE A 100 -19.23 -13.26 14.56
C PHE A 100 -19.61 -11.79 14.62
N GLN A 101 -18.68 -10.96 15.07
CA GLN A 101 -18.82 -9.51 15.02
C GLN A 101 -17.72 -8.97 14.11
N SER A 102 -18.12 -8.47 12.94
CA SER A 102 -17.21 -7.76 12.04
C SER A 102 -17.38 -6.26 12.25
N SER A 103 -16.27 -5.54 12.45
CA SER A 103 -16.25 -4.08 12.38
C SER A 103 -16.01 -3.65 10.93
N SER A 104 -16.82 -2.73 10.42
CA SER A 104 -16.64 -2.17 9.07
C SER A 104 -15.29 -1.47 8.91
N LEU A 105 -14.77 -1.43 7.68
CA LEU A 105 -13.56 -0.67 7.35
C LEU A 105 -13.70 0.81 7.74
N SER A 106 -12.89 1.27 8.70
CA SER A 106 -12.81 2.70 9.05
C SER A 106 -11.79 3.40 8.17
N LEU A 107 -12.29 4.09 7.14
CA LEU A 107 -11.48 4.88 6.20
C LEU A 107 -11.77 6.38 6.30
N SER A 108 -12.49 6.85 7.33
CA SER A 108 -13.15 8.16 7.33
C SER A 108 -12.18 9.35 7.31
N VAL A 109 -11.02 9.26 7.97
CA VAL A 109 -10.13 10.41 8.20
C VAL A 109 -8.90 10.46 7.29
N VAL A 110 -8.65 9.39 6.52
CA VAL A 110 -7.43 9.22 5.74
C VAL A 110 -7.61 9.67 4.29
N TRP A 111 -6.82 10.65 3.85
CA TRP A 111 -6.72 11.01 2.43
C TRP A 111 -5.92 9.96 1.67
N ASN A 112 -6.47 9.39 0.60
CA ASN A 112 -5.79 8.37 -0.21
C ASN A 112 -5.42 8.90 -1.60
N SER A 113 -4.17 8.73 -2.01
CA SER A 113 -3.71 9.15 -3.34
C SER A 113 -2.64 8.25 -3.93
N VAL A 114 -2.66 8.13 -5.26
CA VAL A 114 -1.60 7.47 -6.03
C VAL A 114 -0.94 8.50 -6.94
N ALA A 115 0.38 8.66 -6.80
CA ALA A 115 1.22 9.48 -7.65
C ALA A 115 2.10 8.59 -8.53
N VAL A 116 2.32 8.98 -9.79
CA VAL A 116 3.23 8.26 -10.68
C VAL A 116 4.66 8.68 -10.38
N LYS A 117 5.59 7.72 -10.24
CA LYS A 117 7.02 8.01 -10.17
C LYS A 117 7.48 8.52 -11.53
N SER A 118 8.11 9.69 -11.55
CA SER A 118 8.72 10.16 -12.80
C SER A 118 9.84 9.21 -13.21
N SER A 119 9.80 8.79 -14.47
CA SER A 119 10.83 7.94 -15.10
C SER A 119 12.01 8.77 -15.62
N SER A 120 12.05 10.09 -15.39
CA SER A 120 13.13 10.95 -15.87
C SER A 120 14.41 10.78 -15.01
N PRO A 121 15.58 10.53 -15.64
CA PRO A 121 16.87 10.42 -14.94
C PRO A 121 17.24 11.65 -14.11
N SER A 122 16.69 12.83 -14.44
CA SER A 122 16.96 14.09 -13.76
C SER A 122 16.14 14.27 -12.46
N THR A 123 15.01 13.59 -12.34
CA THR A 123 14.12 13.63 -11.17
C THR A 123 14.18 12.29 -10.44
N ASN A 124 15.18 12.15 -9.56
CA ASN A 124 15.24 11.02 -8.65
C ASN A 124 13.94 10.98 -7.82
N SER A 125 13.17 9.89 -7.86
CA SER A 125 11.92 9.73 -7.10
C SER A 125 12.12 9.99 -5.61
N ALA A 126 13.32 9.71 -5.09
CA ALA A 126 13.73 10.10 -3.76
C ALA A 126 13.59 11.62 -3.55
N LYS A 127 14.04 12.47 -4.49
CA LYS A 127 13.92 13.94 -4.38
C LYS A 127 12.47 14.41 -4.33
N VAL A 128 11.55 13.80 -5.08
CA VAL A 128 10.12 14.16 -5.06
C VAL A 128 9.51 13.83 -3.70
N ILE A 129 9.77 12.63 -3.18
CA ILE A 129 9.32 12.21 -1.84
C ILE A 129 9.93 13.10 -0.78
N THR A 130 11.24 13.38 -0.89
CA THR A 130 11.97 14.22 0.07
C THR A 130 11.41 15.65 0.10
N ASN A 131 11.04 16.22 -1.06
CA ASN A 131 10.39 17.52 -1.14
C ASN A 131 8.97 17.48 -0.55
N HIS A 132 8.15 16.47 -0.85
CA HIS A 132 6.82 16.33 -0.24
C HIS A 132 6.92 16.28 1.29
N VAL A 133 7.84 15.49 1.84
CA VAL A 133 8.05 15.39 3.29
C VAL A 133 8.54 16.72 3.87
N ALA A 134 9.51 17.38 3.23
CA ALA A 134 10.10 18.62 3.72
C ALA A 134 9.09 19.79 3.73
N PHE A 135 8.28 19.91 2.69
CA PHE A 135 7.43 21.09 2.48
C PHE A 135 5.99 20.92 2.96
N ILE A 136 5.40 19.72 2.82
CA ILE A 136 3.98 19.50 3.16
C ILE A 136 3.82 19.03 4.60
N PHE A 137 4.76 18.22 5.09
CA PHE A 137 4.66 17.55 6.40
C PHE A 137 5.71 18.03 7.40
N SER A 138 6.12 19.30 7.28
CA SER A 138 7.05 19.91 8.22
C SER A 138 6.57 19.73 9.67
N PHE A 139 7.44 19.20 10.53
CA PHE A 139 7.19 18.90 11.95
C PHE A 139 6.12 17.82 12.26
N CYS A 140 5.58 17.14 11.25
CA CYS A 140 4.62 16.05 11.44
C CYS A 140 5.31 14.68 11.48
N ALA A 141 4.85 13.78 12.35
CA ALA A 141 5.32 12.40 12.39
C ALA A 141 4.78 11.59 11.20
N GLY A 142 5.64 10.76 10.60
CA GLY A 142 5.22 9.91 9.49
C GLY A 142 6.12 8.70 9.23
N ILE A 143 5.68 7.87 8.30
CA ILE A 143 6.36 6.64 7.88
C ILE A 143 6.57 6.67 6.37
N VAL A 144 7.74 6.23 5.91
CA VAL A 144 8.03 5.99 4.48
C VAL A 144 8.34 4.51 4.29
N TYR A 145 7.45 3.77 3.62
CA TYR A 145 7.65 2.36 3.30
C TYR A 145 8.42 2.17 2.00
N CYS A 146 9.50 1.40 2.06
CA CYS A 146 10.41 1.11 0.96
C CYS A 146 10.39 -0.40 0.65
N PHE A 147 10.63 -0.74 -0.63
CA PHE A 147 10.70 -2.13 -1.09
C PHE A 147 11.90 -2.88 -0.52
N SER A 148 13.09 -2.25 -0.53
CA SER A 148 14.34 -2.89 -0.11
C SER A 148 15.01 -2.18 1.07
N GLN A 149 15.90 -2.91 1.75
CA GLN A 149 16.73 -2.34 2.82
C GLN A 149 17.60 -1.19 2.28
N LYS A 150 18.22 -1.41 1.11
CA LYS A 150 19.02 -0.40 0.41
C LYS A 150 18.20 0.85 0.06
N ASP A 151 16.96 0.68 -0.40
CA ASP A 151 16.05 1.80 -0.69
C ASP A 151 15.79 2.60 0.60
N SER A 152 15.55 1.91 1.73
CA SER A 152 15.29 2.57 3.02
C SER A 152 16.49 3.39 3.54
N GLU A 153 17.71 2.87 3.40
CA GLU A 153 18.94 3.58 3.77
C GLU A 153 19.15 4.81 2.89
N GLN A 154 19.03 4.66 1.56
CA GLN A 154 19.23 5.75 0.60
C GLN A 154 18.21 6.89 0.77
N VAL A 155 16.94 6.55 1.00
CA VAL A 155 15.89 7.53 1.26
C VAL A 155 16.13 8.23 2.60
N THR A 156 16.58 7.51 3.64
CA THR A 156 16.93 8.12 4.93
C THR A 156 18.03 9.17 4.77
N VAL A 157 19.12 8.83 4.09
CA VAL A 157 20.24 9.75 3.85
C VAL A 157 19.77 10.97 3.05
N SER A 158 18.88 10.79 2.08
CA SER A 158 18.33 11.88 1.27
C SER A 158 17.49 12.86 2.09
N LEU A 159 16.66 12.34 3.01
CA LEU A 159 15.87 13.15 3.96
C LEU A 159 16.76 13.91 4.95
N GLN A 160 17.77 13.24 5.51
CA GLN A 160 18.71 13.87 6.44
C GLN A 160 19.50 15.01 5.80
N LYS A 161 19.88 14.89 4.53
CA LYS A 161 20.54 15.97 3.76
C LYS A 161 19.67 17.22 3.59
N LEU A 162 18.34 17.09 3.68
CA LEU A 162 17.41 18.21 3.70
C LEU A 162 17.03 18.68 5.11
N GLY A 163 17.75 18.22 6.15
CA GLY A 163 17.52 18.62 7.54
C GLY A 163 16.37 17.89 8.24
N ILE A 164 15.78 16.87 7.62
CA ILE A 164 14.70 16.09 8.23
C ILE A 164 15.29 15.07 9.21
N LYS A 165 14.71 15.00 10.41
CA LYS A 165 15.06 13.99 11.42
C LYS A 165 14.49 12.63 11.00
N ALA A 166 15.18 11.92 10.13
CA ALA A 166 14.78 10.61 9.62
C ALA A 166 15.63 9.48 10.22
N GLY A 167 15.00 8.34 10.50
CA GLY A 167 15.65 7.11 10.96
C GLY A 167 15.28 5.91 10.10
N THR A 168 16.28 5.10 9.71
CA THR A 168 16.08 3.86 8.95
C THR A 168 15.58 2.73 9.86
N TYR A 169 14.74 1.83 9.34
CA TYR A 169 14.33 0.61 10.03
C TYR A 169 14.14 -0.58 9.06
N HIS A 170 15.00 -1.59 9.14
CA HIS A 170 14.83 -2.87 8.44
C HIS A 170 15.35 -4.05 9.26
N ALA A 171 15.04 -5.27 8.82
CA ALA A 171 15.32 -6.51 9.57
C ALA A 171 16.80 -6.66 9.96
N ASN A 172 17.73 -6.36 9.05
CA ASN A 172 19.18 -6.53 9.24
C ASN A 172 19.82 -5.47 10.15
N MET A 173 19.05 -4.49 10.65
CA MET A 173 19.60 -3.52 11.61
C MET A 173 19.80 -4.14 12.98
N ASP A 174 20.83 -3.66 13.69
CA ASP A 174 21.08 -4.02 15.08
C ASP A 174 19.84 -3.76 15.96
N ALA A 175 19.55 -4.70 16.88
CA ALA A 175 18.37 -4.63 17.73
C ALA A 175 18.35 -3.35 18.60
N LYS A 176 19.50 -2.94 19.15
CA LYS A 176 19.60 -1.70 19.95
C LYS A 176 19.30 -0.47 19.09
N TYR A 177 19.76 -0.47 17.84
CA TYR A 177 19.46 0.61 16.91
C TYR A 177 17.97 0.64 16.54
N LYS A 178 17.35 -0.50 16.23
CA LYS A 178 15.90 -0.60 15.99
C LYS A 178 15.09 -0.05 17.17
N THR A 179 15.45 -0.42 18.40
CA THR A 179 14.82 0.13 19.61
C THR A 179 15.02 1.63 19.74
N LYS A 180 16.24 2.14 19.46
CA LYS A 180 16.52 3.58 19.49
C LYS A 180 15.66 4.35 18.49
N VAL A 181 15.54 3.86 17.25
CA VAL A 181 14.72 4.49 16.21
C VAL A 181 13.24 4.46 16.60
N HIS A 182 12.74 3.32 17.05
CA HIS A 182 11.34 3.18 17.46
C HIS A 182 11.01 4.12 18.63
N LYS A 183 11.81 4.11 19.71
CA LYS A 183 11.60 4.99 20.87
C LYS A 183 11.74 6.46 20.50
N GLY A 184 12.74 6.81 19.70
CA GLY A 184 12.96 8.18 19.24
C GLY A 184 11.79 8.70 18.40
N TRP A 185 11.22 7.87 17.54
CA TRP A 185 10.05 8.25 16.74
C TRP A 185 8.78 8.34 17.57
N ALA A 186 8.54 7.38 18.48
CA ALA A 186 7.43 7.42 19.42
C ALA A 186 7.44 8.71 20.26
N ALA A 187 8.63 9.14 20.71
CA ALA A 187 8.85 10.35 21.49
C ALA A 187 9.01 11.63 20.65
N ASN A 188 8.69 11.61 19.34
CA ASN A 188 8.81 12.76 18.43
C ASN A 188 10.23 13.36 18.29
N GLN A 189 11.27 12.62 18.68
CA GLN A 189 12.68 12.98 18.46
C GLN A 189 13.12 12.69 17.03
N ILE A 190 12.55 11.63 16.44
CA ILE A 190 12.65 11.30 15.02
C ILE A 190 11.31 11.66 14.39
N GLN A 191 11.33 12.44 13.32
CA GLN A 191 10.13 12.85 12.61
C GLN A 191 9.63 11.73 11.69
N VAL A 192 10.55 11.08 10.97
CA VAL A 192 10.21 10.12 9.91
C VAL A 192 10.94 8.81 10.11
N VAL A 193 10.20 7.71 10.15
CA VAL A 193 10.78 6.37 10.04
C VAL A 193 10.71 5.92 8.59
N VAL A 194 11.86 5.62 8.00
CA VAL A 194 11.97 5.07 6.65
C VAL A 194 12.25 3.58 6.77
N ALA A 195 11.33 2.74 6.33
CA ALA A 195 11.34 1.33 6.69
C ALA A 195 10.93 0.39 5.59
N THR A 196 11.35 -0.88 5.72
CA THR A 196 10.68 -1.98 5.04
C THR A 196 9.47 -2.46 5.86
N VAL A 197 8.74 -3.46 5.36
CA VAL A 197 7.62 -4.11 6.06
C VAL A 197 7.97 -4.65 7.47
N ALA A 198 9.27 -4.77 7.79
CA ALA A 198 9.74 -5.12 9.13
C ALA A 198 9.32 -4.12 10.22
N PHE A 199 9.01 -2.87 9.86
CA PHE A 199 8.43 -1.88 10.77
C PHE A 199 6.91 -1.95 10.70
N GLY A 200 6.32 -2.88 11.46
CA GLY A 200 4.88 -3.11 11.42
C GLY A 200 4.27 -3.62 12.73
N MET A 201 4.77 -4.73 13.25
CA MET A 201 4.21 -5.31 14.48
C MET A 201 4.40 -4.38 15.68
N GLY A 202 3.35 -4.19 16.47
CA GLY A 202 3.40 -3.44 17.73
C GLY A 202 3.50 -1.92 17.60
N ILE A 203 3.34 -1.36 16.40
CA ILE A 203 3.27 0.09 16.21
C ILE A 203 1.86 0.57 16.49
N ASP A 204 1.73 1.43 17.51
CA ASP A 204 0.47 2.05 17.90
C ASP A 204 0.64 3.53 18.26
N LYS A 205 1.38 4.27 17.43
CA LYS A 205 1.49 5.73 17.57
C LYS A 205 0.20 6.36 17.02
N PRO A 206 -0.55 7.13 17.81
CA PRO A 206 -1.85 7.67 17.38
C PRO A 206 -1.71 8.80 16.36
N ASP A 207 -0.66 9.62 16.50
CA ASP A 207 -0.48 10.90 15.81
C ASP A 207 0.34 10.82 14.52
N VAL A 208 0.26 9.72 13.78
CA VAL A 208 0.91 9.57 12.46
C VAL A 208 0.14 10.36 11.40
N ARG A 209 0.75 11.40 10.82
CA ARG A 209 0.10 12.33 9.87
C ARG A 209 0.26 11.95 8.43
N PHE A 210 1.27 11.15 8.10
CA PHE A 210 1.42 10.63 6.76
C PHE A 210 2.06 9.25 6.74
N VAL A 211 1.61 8.44 5.79
CA VAL A 211 2.26 7.21 5.37
C VAL A 211 2.53 7.33 3.87
N ILE A 212 3.80 7.28 3.49
CA ILE A 212 4.22 7.33 2.09
C ILE A 212 4.75 5.97 1.69
N HIS A 213 4.16 5.40 0.64
CA HIS A 213 4.71 4.21 -0.01
C HIS A 213 5.69 4.66 -1.09
N HIS A 214 6.98 4.59 -0.78
CA HIS A 214 8.03 4.85 -1.76
C HIS A 214 7.90 3.89 -2.94
N SER A 215 7.54 2.63 -2.73
CA SER A 215 7.14 1.68 -3.77
C SER A 215 5.82 1.05 -3.36
N MET A 216 5.01 0.60 -4.32
CA MET A 216 3.76 -0.11 -4.01
C MET A 216 4.02 -1.37 -3.16
N SER A 217 3.03 -1.74 -2.35
CA SER A 217 3.06 -2.96 -1.54
C SER A 217 2.93 -4.21 -2.43
N LYS A 218 3.19 -5.39 -1.86
CA LYS A 218 3.04 -6.66 -2.61
C LYS A 218 1.59 -7.08 -2.84
N SER A 219 0.66 -6.53 -2.07
CA SER A 219 -0.77 -6.81 -2.17
C SER A 219 -1.61 -5.67 -1.61
N MET A 220 -2.91 -5.69 -1.90
CA MET A 220 -3.88 -4.76 -1.32
C MET A 220 -4.00 -4.89 0.21
N GLU A 221 -3.86 -6.10 0.77
CA GLU A 221 -3.92 -6.31 2.22
C GLU A 221 -2.73 -5.66 2.93
N ASN A 222 -1.53 -5.86 2.39
CA ASN A 222 -0.31 -5.20 2.88
C ASN A 222 -0.46 -3.68 2.83
N TYR A 223 -0.91 -3.14 1.68
CA TYR A 223 -1.12 -1.69 1.55
C TYR A 223 -2.12 -1.16 2.57
N TYR A 224 -3.25 -1.85 2.78
CA TYR A 224 -4.25 -1.45 3.75
C TYR A 224 -3.69 -1.44 5.19
N GLN A 225 -2.98 -2.49 5.59
CA GLN A 225 -2.40 -2.58 6.93
C GLN A 225 -1.31 -1.52 7.17
N GLU A 226 -0.46 -1.29 6.16
CA GLU A 226 0.64 -0.32 6.19
C GLU A 226 0.10 1.13 6.24
N SER A 227 -0.86 1.46 5.37
CA SER A 227 -1.49 2.79 5.30
C SER A 227 -2.41 3.06 6.49
N GLY A 228 -3.05 2.04 7.07
CA GLY A 228 -3.89 2.13 8.27
C GLY A 228 -3.15 2.46 9.58
N ARG A 229 -1.83 2.69 9.50
CA ARG A 229 -1.05 3.26 10.61
C ARG A 229 -1.20 4.77 10.72
N ALA A 230 -1.69 5.42 9.67
CA ALA A 230 -1.95 6.85 9.64
C ALA A 230 -3.23 7.19 10.41
N GLY A 231 -3.23 8.28 11.18
CA GLY A 231 -4.46 8.90 11.71
C GLY A 231 -5.23 8.07 12.73
N ARG A 232 -4.55 7.31 13.60
CA ARG A 232 -5.19 6.50 14.66
C ARG A 232 -5.80 7.33 15.80
N ASP A 233 -5.52 8.62 15.84
CA ASP A 233 -6.20 9.64 16.67
C ASP A 233 -7.47 10.20 16.00
N ASP A 234 -7.95 9.57 14.92
CA ASP A 234 -9.07 10.03 14.09
C ASP A 234 -8.89 11.45 13.53
N GLN A 235 -7.66 11.94 13.46
CA GLN A 235 -7.33 13.21 12.80
C GLN A 235 -6.90 12.97 11.35
N LYS A 236 -7.07 14.02 10.52
CA LYS A 236 -6.72 13.95 9.10
C LYS A 236 -5.26 13.54 8.90
N ALA A 237 -5.07 12.47 8.14
CA ALA A 237 -3.77 11.95 7.76
C ALA A 237 -3.74 11.58 6.28
N ASP A 238 -2.55 11.56 5.69
CA ASP A 238 -2.37 11.42 4.25
C ASP A 238 -1.63 10.11 3.92
N CYS A 239 -2.24 9.28 3.07
CA CYS A 239 -1.65 8.08 2.52
C CYS A 239 -1.35 8.30 1.03
N ILE A 240 -0.07 8.26 0.69
CA ILE A 240 0.43 8.59 -0.65
C ILE A 240 1.26 7.44 -1.18
N LEU A 241 0.82 6.82 -2.27
CA LEU A 241 1.54 5.74 -2.93
C LEU A 241 2.22 6.24 -4.21
N TYR A 242 3.53 6.00 -4.32
CA TYR A 242 4.28 6.26 -5.54
C TYR A 242 4.35 4.99 -6.41
N TYR A 243 3.60 5.00 -7.50
CA TYR A 243 3.54 3.91 -8.47
C TYR A 243 4.62 4.07 -9.54
N GLY A 244 5.51 3.09 -9.66
CA GLY A 244 6.51 3.01 -10.72
C GLY A 244 6.36 1.72 -11.52
N PHE A 245 6.46 1.81 -12.85
CA PHE A 245 6.37 0.65 -13.74
C PHE A 245 7.42 -0.42 -13.42
N GLY A 246 8.66 -0.01 -13.11
CA GLY A 246 9.73 -0.92 -12.73
C GLY A 246 9.48 -1.68 -11.42
N ASP A 247 8.66 -1.14 -10.51
CA ASP A 247 8.37 -1.82 -9.24
C ASP A 247 7.51 -3.07 -9.44
N ILE A 248 6.71 -3.15 -10.53
CA ILE A 248 5.92 -4.34 -10.87
C ILE A 248 6.86 -5.55 -10.95
N PHE A 249 7.90 -5.45 -11.76
CA PHE A 249 8.80 -6.56 -12.05
C PHE A 249 9.76 -6.86 -10.89
N ARG A 250 10.13 -5.84 -10.10
CA ARG A 250 10.91 -6.02 -8.87
C ARG A 250 10.14 -6.85 -7.84
N ILE A 251 8.88 -6.51 -7.61
CA ILE A 251 8.03 -7.21 -6.65
C ILE A 251 7.64 -8.59 -7.20
N SER A 252 7.27 -8.68 -8.47
CA SER A 252 6.89 -9.95 -9.12
C SER A 252 8.01 -10.99 -9.02
N SER A 253 9.25 -10.59 -9.29
CA SER A 253 10.42 -11.46 -9.17
C SER A 253 10.70 -11.91 -7.72
N MET A 254 10.32 -11.09 -6.73
CA MET A 254 10.46 -11.42 -5.30
C MET A 254 9.39 -12.40 -4.82
N VAL A 255 8.15 -12.27 -5.31
CA VAL A 255 7.01 -13.10 -4.89
C VAL A 255 6.80 -14.33 -5.79
N VAL A 256 7.73 -14.64 -6.69
CA VAL A 256 7.64 -15.74 -7.66
C VAL A 256 7.43 -17.12 -7.01
N MET A 257 7.91 -17.30 -5.78
CA MET A 257 7.76 -18.55 -5.02
C MET A 257 6.48 -18.58 -4.17
N GLU A 258 5.72 -17.48 -4.10
CA GLU A 258 4.44 -17.43 -3.40
C GLU A 258 3.33 -17.90 -4.35
N ASN A 259 2.54 -18.90 -3.94
CA ASN A 259 1.49 -19.52 -4.78
C ASN A 259 0.53 -18.52 -5.45
N VAL A 260 0.17 -17.44 -4.74
CA VAL A 260 -0.75 -16.39 -5.21
C VAL A 260 -0.07 -15.01 -5.20
N GLY A 261 1.26 -14.97 -5.17
CA GLY A 261 2.03 -13.72 -5.05
C GLY A 261 1.79 -12.79 -6.24
N GLN A 262 1.84 -13.34 -7.46
CA GLN A 262 1.65 -12.57 -8.68
C GLN A 262 0.21 -12.05 -8.83
N GLU A 263 -0.80 -12.88 -8.49
CA GLU A 263 -2.21 -12.49 -8.50
C GLU A 263 -2.45 -11.28 -7.59
N LYS A 264 -1.97 -11.36 -6.34
CA LYS A 264 -2.05 -10.29 -5.36
C LYS A 264 -1.35 -9.01 -5.76
N LEU A 265 -0.18 -9.15 -6.38
CA LEU A 265 0.54 -8.01 -6.94
C LEU A 265 -0.28 -7.34 -8.03
N TYR A 266 -0.91 -8.13 -8.92
CA TYR A 266 -1.74 -7.59 -9.99
C TYR A 266 -2.99 -6.87 -9.49
N ASP A 267 -3.57 -7.29 -8.38
CA ASP A 267 -4.63 -6.52 -7.69
C ASP A 267 -4.14 -5.15 -7.25
N MET A 268 -2.93 -5.09 -6.65
CA MET A 268 -2.30 -3.83 -6.25
C MET A 268 -1.96 -2.93 -7.46
N VAL A 269 -1.48 -3.51 -8.56
CA VAL A 269 -1.23 -2.77 -9.81
C VAL A 269 -2.53 -2.25 -10.41
N SER A 270 -3.61 -3.04 -10.38
CA SER A 270 -4.95 -2.65 -10.83
C SER A 270 -5.47 -1.45 -10.02
N TYR A 271 -5.28 -1.46 -8.70
CA TYR A 271 -5.56 -0.29 -7.85
C TYR A 271 -4.76 0.94 -8.29
N CYS A 272 -3.45 0.79 -8.54
CA CYS A 272 -2.61 1.92 -8.98
C CYS A 272 -3.03 2.48 -10.35
N GLN A 273 -3.42 1.61 -11.29
CA GLN A 273 -3.89 2.01 -12.62
C GLN A 273 -5.27 2.64 -12.63
N ASN A 274 -6.09 2.41 -11.60
CA ASN A 274 -7.45 2.91 -11.59
C ASN A 274 -7.49 4.44 -11.38
N MET A 275 -8.09 5.15 -12.33
CA MET A 275 -8.12 6.62 -12.36
C MET A 275 -9.51 7.22 -12.10
N ASN A 276 -10.56 6.38 -12.01
CA ASN A 276 -11.95 6.84 -12.03
C ASN A 276 -12.80 6.34 -10.86
N LYS A 277 -12.49 5.18 -10.28
CA LYS A 277 -13.21 4.67 -9.11
C LYS A 277 -12.62 5.28 -7.84
N CYS A 278 -13.49 5.59 -6.89
CA CYS A 278 -13.10 6.00 -5.55
C CYS A 278 -12.12 4.99 -4.93
N ARG A 279 -11.02 5.48 -4.33
CA ARG A 279 -10.01 4.61 -3.69
C ARG A 279 -10.60 3.73 -2.58
N ARG A 280 -11.55 4.26 -1.80
CA ARG A 280 -12.24 3.50 -0.74
C ARG A 280 -13.11 2.38 -1.30
N VAL A 281 -13.79 2.63 -2.43
CA VAL A 281 -14.60 1.60 -3.10
C VAL A 281 -13.71 0.45 -3.60
N LEU A 282 -12.52 0.76 -4.13
CA LEU A 282 -11.57 -0.27 -4.56
C LEU A 282 -11.06 -1.11 -3.38
N ILE A 283 -10.75 -0.47 -2.24
CA ILE A 283 -10.34 -1.16 -1.01
C ILE A 283 -11.49 -2.02 -0.48
N ALA A 284 -12.70 -1.46 -0.34
CA ALA A 284 -13.87 -2.18 0.14
C ALA A 284 -14.20 -3.40 -0.73
N HIS A 285 -14.16 -3.25 -2.06
CA HIS A 285 -14.35 -4.36 -2.99
C HIS A 285 -13.30 -5.47 -2.81
N HIS A 286 -12.05 -5.14 -2.46
CA HIS A 286 -11.01 -6.15 -2.19
C HIS A 286 -11.34 -7.00 -0.96
N PHE A 287 -11.99 -6.39 0.05
CA PHE A 287 -12.40 -7.05 1.28
C PHE A 287 -13.87 -7.53 1.26
N ASP A 288 -14.47 -7.63 0.07
CA ASP A 288 -15.86 -8.04 -0.13
C ASP A 288 -16.89 -7.20 0.68
N GLU A 289 -16.56 -5.93 0.95
CA GLU A 289 -17.44 -4.97 1.62
C GLU A 289 -18.21 -4.09 0.62
N VAL A 290 -19.45 -3.74 0.99
CA VAL A 290 -20.27 -2.80 0.22
C VAL A 290 -20.01 -1.38 0.73
N TRP A 291 -19.46 -0.52 -0.12
CA TRP A 291 -19.19 0.88 0.21
C TRP A 291 -19.82 1.84 -0.80
N ASP A 292 -20.58 2.82 -0.30
CA ASP A 292 -21.11 3.89 -1.14
C ASP A 292 -20.03 4.94 -1.43
N SER A 293 -19.77 5.15 -2.73
CA SER A 293 -18.86 6.18 -3.22
C SER A 293 -19.17 7.59 -2.69
N ALA A 294 -20.43 7.91 -2.40
CA ALA A 294 -20.85 9.19 -1.84
C ALA A 294 -20.20 9.47 -0.48
N ASN A 295 -20.00 8.43 0.33
CA ASN A 295 -19.41 8.52 1.67
C ASN A 295 -17.90 8.81 1.66
N CYS A 296 -17.28 8.89 0.49
CA CYS A 296 -15.88 9.29 0.37
C CYS A 296 -15.67 10.77 0.72
N ASN A 297 -16.67 11.64 0.52
CA ASN A 297 -16.59 13.07 0.85
C ASN A 297 -15.34 13.78 0.30
N ARG A 298 -14.96 13.46 -0.95
CA ARG A 298 -13.74 13.99 -1.59
C ARG A 298 -12.47 13.75 -0.76
N MET A 299 -12.33 12.61 -0.10
CA MET A 299 -11.13 12.24 0.66
C MET A 299 -10.21 11.27 -0.11
N CYS A 300 -10.23 11.32 -1.45
CA CYS A 300 -9.23 10.64 -2.27
C CYS A 300 -9.01 11.38 -3.59
N ASP A 301 -7.85 11.16 -4.20
CA ASP A 301 -7.44 11.76 -5.47
C ASP A 301 -8.50 11.58 -6.58
N ASN A 302 -9.02 10.36 -6.78
CA ASN A 302 -9.98 10.07 -7.83
C ASN A 302 -11.33 10.80 -7.64
N CYS A 303 -11.80 10.96 -6.40
CA CYS A 303 -13.03 11.72 -6.10
C CYS A 303 -12.85 13.24 -6.23
N CYS A 304 -11.61 13.73 -6.29
CA CYS A 304 -11.29 15.14 -6.48
C CYS A 304 -11.00 15.50 -7.94
N ARG A 305 -10.91 14.52 -8.85
CA ARG A 305 -10.70 14.77 -10.27
C ARG A 305 -11.99 15.26 -10.92
N GLU A 306 -11.87 16.35 -11.67
CA GLU A 306 -12.97 16.93 -12.45
C GLU A 306 -12.97 16.44 -13.91
N ASN A 307 -11.92 15.72 -14.34
CA ASN A 307 -11.76 15.29 -15.72
C ASN A 307 -12.66 14.08 -16.05
N SER A 308 -13.31 14.12 -17.21
CA SER A 308 -13.98 12.95 -17.78
C SER A 308 -12.96 11.90 -18.21
N CYS A 309 -13.15 10.65 -17.80
CA CYS A 309 -12.43 9.51 -18.38
C CYS A 309 -13.17 9.04 -19.64
N GLU A 310 -12.50 9.11 -20.78
CA GLU A 310 -13.00 8.52 -22.04
C GLU A 310 -12.27 7.20 -22.31
N LYS A 311 -12.91 6.25 -22.97
CA LYS A 311 -12.24 4.98 -23.34
C LYS A 311 -11.33 5.24 -24.54
N MET A 312 -10.07 4.86 -24.41
CA MET A 312 -9.08 4.89 -25.48
C MET A 312 -8.88 3.46 -26.01
N ASP A 313 -9.02 3.29 -27.32
CA ASP A 313 -8.69 2.04 -28.01
C ASP A 313 -7.16 1.88 -28.09
N ILE A 314 -6.66 0.75 -27.60
CA ILE A 314 -5.24 0.40 -27.58
C ILE A 314 -4.96 -0.92 -28.30
N THR A 315 -5.91 -1.38 -29.12
CA THR A 315 -5.80 -2.64 -29.88
C THR A 315 -4.60 -2.64 -30.81
N GLY A 316 -4.39 -1.54 -31.54
CA GLY A 316 -3.23 -1.37 -32.42
C GLY A 316 -1.90 -1.48 -31.66
N TYR A 317 -1.80 -0.83 -30.50
CA TYR A 317 -0.61 -0.91 -29.65
C TYR A 317 -0.33 -2.34 -29.14
N CYS A 318 -1.37 -3.10 -28.83
CA CYS A 318 -1.20 -4.50 -28.45
C CYS A 318 -0.65 -5.35 -29.61
N ARG A 319 -1.18 -5.16 -30.83
CA ARG A 319 -0.68 -5.84 -32.04
C ARG A 319 0.78 -5.49 -32.32
N ASP A 320 1.14 -4.22 -32.20
CA ASP A 320 2.52 -3.75 -32.39
C ASP A 320 3.50 -4.40 -31.39
N LEU A 321 3.13 -4.46 -30.11
CA LEU A 321 3.95 -5.10 -29.08
C LEU A 321 4.09 -6.61 -29.30
N ILE A 322 3.04 -7.29 -29.76
CA ILE A 322 3.09 -8.71 -30.10
C ILE A 322 4.05 -8.94 -31.26
N LYS A 323 4.01 -8.14 -32.34
CA LYS A 323 4.97 -8.25 -33.45
C LYS A 323 6.42 -8.14 -32.99
N ILE A 324 6.70 -7.23 -32.06
CA ILE A 324 8.05 -7.07 -31.47
C ILE A 324 8.46 -8.33 -30.70
N LEU A 325 7.54 -8.91 -29.92
CA LEU A 325 7.80 -10.13 -29.15
C LEU A 325 7.98 -11.36 -30.05
N GLU A 326 7.17 -11.51 -31.10
CA GLU A 326 7.30 -12.58 -32.10
C GLU A 326 8.65 -12.51 -32.83
N GLN A 327 9.07 -11.32 -33.25
CA GLN A 327 10.39 -11.14 -33.87
C GLN A 327 11.51 -11.52 -32.91
N ALA A 328 11.43 -11.11 -31.64
CA ALA A 328 12.42 -11.46 -30.63
C ALA A 328 12.48 -12.97 -30.38
N GLU A 329 11.34 -13.65 -30.31
CA GLU A 329 11.26 -15.11 -30.17
C GLU A 329 11.88 -15.84 -31.37
N ASN A 330 11.61 -15.39 -32.60
CA ASN A 330 12.22 -15.92 -33.82
C ASN A 330 13.75 -15.77 -33.85
N MET A 331 14.28 -14.75 -33.18
CA MET A 331 15.73 -14.54 -33.01
C MET A 331 16.31 -15.21 -31.75
N SER A 332 15.50 -15.96 -30.99
CA SER A 332 15.88 -16.53 -29.69
C SER A 332 16.35 -15.47 -28.66
N GLU A 333 15.79 -14.26 -28.73
CA GLU A 333 16.09 -13.13 -27.84
C GLU A 333 14.99 -12.96 -26.78
N LYS A 334 15.40 -12.76 -25.51
CA LYS A 334 14.47 -12.46 -24.41
C LYS A 334 14.37 -10.96 -24.16
N LEU A 335 13.14 -10.44 -24.09
CA LEU A 335 12.87 -9.01 -23.87
C LEU A 335 12.47 -8.71 -22.43
N THR A 336 13.34 -7.98 -21.72
CA THR A 336 12.95 -7.34 -20.46
C THR A 336 11.93 -6.23 -20.76
N PRO A 337 11.11 -5.80 -19.79
CA PRO A 337 10.16 -4.69 -19.97
C PRO A 337 10.80 -3.42 -20.52
N LEU A 338 12.03 -3.10 -20.07
CA LEU A 338 12.79 -1.95 -20.57
C LEU A 338 13.13 -2.08 -22.05
N LYS A 339 13.70 -3.22 -22.47
CA LYS A 339 13.98 -3.52 -23.88
C LYS A 339 12.74 -3.45 -24.76
N LEU A 340 11.59 -3.93 -24.27
CA LEU A 340 10.32 -3.88 -25.02
C LEU A 340 9.86 -2.44 -25.23
N ILE A 341 9.86 -1.61 -24.17
CA ILE A 341 9.52 -0.18 -24.27
C ILE A 341 10.45 0.55 -25.22
N ASP A 342 11.75 0.29 -25.13
CA ASP A 342 12.74 0.97 -25.95
C ASP A 342 12.56 0.60 -27.43
N ALA A 343 12.38 -0.69 -27.75
CA ALA A 343 12.09 -1.15 -29.11
C ALA A 343 10.80 -0.54 -29.66
N TRP A 344 9.72 -0.52 -28.86
CA TRP A 344 8.45 0.10 -29.23
C TRP A 344 8.55 1.61 -29.44
N SER A 345 9.42 2.28 -28.68
CA SER A 345 9.71 3.72 -28.82
C SER A 345 10.69 4.04 -29.97
N GLY A 346 11.09 3.05 -30.78
CA GLY A 346 12.08 3.19 -31.85
C GLY A 346 13.54 3.36 -31.37
N LYS A 347 13.80 3.14 -30.08
CA LYS A 347 15.09 3.24 -29.40
C LYS A 347 15.69 1.84 -29.16
N GLY A 348 16.79 1.77 -28.41
CA GLY A 348 17.42 0.51 -28.03
C GLY A 348 18.15 -0.17 -29.19
N VAL A 349 18.32 -1.49 -29.09
CA VAL A 349 19.08 -2.27 -30.06
C VAL A 349 18.29 -2.37 -31.37
N SER A 350 18.93 -1.99 -32.48
CA SER A 350 18.29 -1.88 -33.80
C SER A 350 17.62 -3.18 -34.27
N LYS A 351 18.25 -4.33 -34.02
CA LYS A 351 17.73 -5.66 -34.41
C LYS A 351 16.42 -6.05 -33.73
N LEU A 352 16.09 -5.43 -32.59
CA LEU A 352 14.86 -5.70 -31.84
C LEU A 352 13.68 -4.84 -32.29
N ARG A 353 13.90 -3.92 -33.24
CA ARG A 353 12.85 -3.05 -33.80
C ARG A 353 12.19 -3.76 -34.99
N VAL A 354 10.88 -3.54 -35.14
CA VAL A 354 10.07 -4.07 -36.25
C VAL A 354 9.76 -2.91 -37.20
N ALA A 355 10.09 -3.05 -38.49
CA ALA A 355 9.94 -1.97 -39.48
C ALA A 355 8.49 -1.49 -39.67
N GLU A 356 7.52 -2.39 -39.52
CA GLU A 356 6.09 -2.08 -39.63
C GLU A 356 5.52 -1.34 -38.42
N VAL A 357 6.23 -1.35 -37.29
CA VAL A 357 5.74 -0.75 -36.05
C VAL A 357 6.18 0.71 -36.00
N THR A 358 5.21 1.62 -36.08
CA THR A 358 5.46 3.05 -35.93
C THR A 358 5.52 3.42 -34.46
N PRO A 359 6.59 4.09 -33.97
CA PRO A 359 6.68 4.48 -32.57
C PRO A 359 5.52 5.39 -32.15
N PRO A 360 4.82 5.08 -31.05
CA PRO A 360 3.71 5.88 -30.54
C PRO A 360 4.18 7.25 -30.03
N LYS A 361 3.39 8.30 -30.30
CA LYS A 361 3.67 9.68 -29.88
C LYS A 361 3.14 9.99 -28.47
N HIS A 362 3.36 9.07 -27.53
CA HIS A 362 2.94 9.23 -26.12
C HIS A 362 4.15 9.38 -25.20
N PRO A 363 4.02 10.05 -24.05
CA PRO A 363 5.07 10.08 -23.04
C PRO A 363 5.35 8.67 -22.52
N ARG A 364 6.58 8.42 -22.04
CA ARG A 364 7.01 7.10 -21.57
C ARG A 364 6.08 6.51 -20.50
N GLU A 365 5.58 7.34 -19.59
CA GLU A 365 4.67 6.94 -18.51
C GLU A 365 3.35 6.35 -19.06
N GLU A 366 2.87 6.87 -20.20
CA GLU A 366 1.67 6.37 -20.86
C GLU A 366 1.94 5.04 -21.58
N LEU A 367 3.13 4.87 -22.18
CA LEU A 367 3.56 3.59 -22.75
C LEU A 367 3.69 2.50 -21.68
N GLU A 368 4.31 2.84 -20.56
CA GLU A 368 4.42 1.98 -19.38
C GLU A 368 3.03 1.57 -18.85
N ARG A 369 2.09 2.53 -18.80
CA ARG A 369 0.70 2.28 -18.41
C ARG A 369 -0.01 1.31 -19.35
N ILE A 370 0.15 1.48 -20.66
CA ILE A 370 -0.43 0.59 -21.67
C ILE A 370 0.13 -0.83 -21.52
N ILE A 371 1.45 -1.00 -21.39
CA ILE A 371 2.06 -2.33 -21.22
C ILE A 371 1.58 -3.00 -19.92
N ALA A 372 1.56 -2.26 -18.81
CA ALA A 372 1.08 -2.79 -17.55
C ALA A 372 -0.42 -3.18 -17.63
N HIS A 373 -1.23 -2.44 -18.40
CA HIS A 373 -2.63 -2.81 -18.63
C HIS A 373 -2.75 -4.11 -19.45
N LEU A 374 -1.97 -4.25 -20.52
CA LEU A 374 -1.95 -5.46 -21.34
C LEU A 374 -1.45 -6.68 -20.56
N LEU A 375 -0.52 -6.48 -19.61
CA LEU A 375 -0.07 -7.49 -18.67
C LEU A 375 -1.20 -7.92 -17.71
N LEU A 376 -1.89 -6.96 -17.07
CA LEU A 376 -3.03 -7.24 -16.20
C LEU A 376 -4.15 -7.98 -16.95
N GLN A 377 -4.39 -7.61 -18.21
CA GLN A 377 -5.42 -8.23 -19.05
C GLN A 377 -4.99 -9.58 -19.64
N GLN A 378 -3.76 -10.04 -19.41
CA GLN A 378 -3.21 -11.31 -19.90
C GLN A 378 -3.02 -11.39 -21.44
N TYR A 379 -2.93 -10.23 -22.12
CA TYR A 379 -2.42 -10.19 -23.51
C TYR A 379 -0.90 -10.34 -23.55
N LEU A 380 -0.24 -9.88 -22.49
CA LEU A 380 1.16 -10.13 -22.19
C LEU A 380 1.24 -10.98 -20.91
N LYS A 381 2.35 -11.69 -20.71
CA LYS A 381 2.65 -12.41 -19.48
C LYS A 381 4.12 -12.23 -19.10
N GLU A 382 4.43 -12.44 -17.82
CA GLU A 382 5.81 -12.53 -17.35
C GLU A 382 6.39 -13.92 -17.60
N ASP A 383 7.69 -13.97 -17.89
CA ASP A 383 8.52 -15.17 -18.02
C ASP A 383 9.74 -15.00 -17.12
N PHE A 384 9.85 -15.82 -16.09
CA PHE A 384 10.93 -15.71 -15.11
C PHE A 384 12.15 -16.52 -15.53
N SER A 385 13.33 -15.94 -15.31
CA SER A 385 14.60 -16.63 -15.44
C SER A 385 15.37 -16.56 -14.12
N PHE A 386 15.75 -17.72 -13.61
CA PHE A 386 16.60 -17.84 -12.43
C PHE A 386 18.06 -17.76 -12.85
N THR A 387 18.77 -16.76 -12.34
CA THR A 387 20.22 -16.63 -12.49
C THR A 387 20.89 -16.92 -11.14
N ALA A 388 22.21 -17.01 -11.11
CA ALA A 388 22.95 -17.29 -9.87
C ALA A 388 22.66 -16.29 -8.72
N PHE A 389 22.25 -15.05 -9.04
CA PHE A 389 22.12 -13.98 -8.04
C PHE A 389 20.73 -13.31 -8.01
N ALA A 390 19.89 -13.55 -9.01
CA ALA A 390 18.59 -12.88 -9.11
C ALA A 390 17.60 -13.65 -9.97
N THR A 391 16.32 -13.50 -9.64
CA THR A 391 15.21 -13.80 -10.55
C THR A 391 14.95 -12.57 -11.40
N ILE A 392 14.93 -12.75 -12.73
CA ILE A 392 14.67 -11.67 -13.70
C ILE A 392 13.35 -11.95 -14.40
N SER A 393 12.50 -10.93 -14.54
CA SER A 393 11.25 -10.99 -15.31
C SER A 393 11.46 -10.50 -16.75
N TYR A 394 11.02 -11.31 -17.70
CA TYR A 394 10.89 -11.00 -19.12
C TYR A 394 9.41 -10.93 -19.50
N LEU A 395 9.09 -10.28 -20.61
CA LEU A 395 7.73 -10.27 -21.15
C LEU A 395 7.62 -11.23 -22.34
N LYS A 396 6.50 -11.95 -22.40
CA LYS A 396 6.10 -12.83 -23.50
C LYS A 396 4.65 -12.59 -23.90
N ILE A 397 4.28 -13.15 -25.04
CA ILE A 397 2.90 -13.20 -25.51
C ILE A 397 2.05 -13.97 -24.48
N GLY A 398 0.96 -13.33 -24.03
CA GLY A 398 0.04 -13.85 -23.03
C GLY A 398 -1.08 -14.72 -23.64
N PRO A 399 -1.83 -15.44 -22.79
CA PRO A 399 -2.86 -16.37 -23.25
C PRO A 399 -4.01 -15.71 -24.02
N LYS A 400 -4.33 -14.43 -23.74
CA LYS A 400 -5.40 -13.71 -24.46
C LYS A 400 -4.97 -13.12 -25.79
N ALA A 401 -3.69 -13.19 -26.17
CA ALA A 401 -3.22 -12.66 -27.45
C ALA A 401 -3.93 -13.31 -28.66
N GLY A 402 -4.34 -14.58 -28.54
CA GLY A 402 -5.09 -15.28 -29.59
C GLY A 402 -6.43 -14.63 -29.96
N LEU A 403 -7.02 -13.82 -29.08
CA LEU A 403 -8.27 -13.08 -29.36
C LEU A 403 -8.09 -12.02 -30.46
N LEU A 404 -6.87 -11.52 -30.65
CA LEU A 404 -6.55 -10.50 -31.66
C LEU A 404 -6.58 -11.03 -33.10
N LYS A 405 -6.70 -12.36 -33.28
CA LYS A 405 -6.97 -12.96 -34.60
C LYS A 405 -8.33 -12.52 -35.15
N ASN A 406 -9.28 -12.21 -34.26
CA ASN A 406 -10.54 -11.60 -34.66
C ASN A 406 -10.34 -10.09 -34.87
N GLU A 407 -10.56 -9.61 -36.09
CA GLU A 407 -10.39 -8.19 -36.43
C GLU A 407 -11.35 -7.27 -35.68
N ALA A 408 -12.51 -7.77 -35.25
CA ALA A 408 -13.49 -7.03 -34.47
C ALA A 408 -13.15 -6.94 -32.96
N HIS A 409 -12.09 -7.61 -32.50
CA HIS A 409 -11.70 -7.60 -31.09
C HIS A 409 -11.07 -6.26 -30.71
N VAL A 410 -11.63 -5.62 -29.67
CA VAL A 410 -11.20 -4.28 -29.21
C VAL A 410 -10.70 -4.34 -27.77
N ILE A 411 -9.54 -3.74 -27.53
CA ILE A 411 -8.94 -3.54 -26.22
C ILE A 411 -9.05 -2.07 -25.86
N THR A 412 -9.66 -1.76 -24.72
CA THR A 412 -9.82 -0.37 -24.26
C THR A 412 -9.19 -0.14 -22.89
N ILE A 413 -8.58 1.03 -22.73
CA ILE A 413 -8.10 1.54 -21.45
C ILE A 413 -8.76 2.89 -21.17
N GLN A 414 -8.88 3.29 -19.90
CA GLN A 414 -9.34 4.63 -19.58
C GLN A 414 -8.28 5.65 -19.99
N GLY A 415 -8.62 6.58 -20.87
CA GLY A 415 -7.82 7.73 -21.27
C GLY A 415 -8.13 8.96 -20.42
N ILE A 416 -7.15 9.84 -20.29
CA ILE A 416 -7.29 11.13 -19.61
C ILE A 416 -7.57 12.19 -20.66
N THR A 417 -8.77 12.77 -20.69
CA THR A 417 -9.02 13.94 -21.53
C THR A 417 -8.88 15.23 -20.71
N ASN A 418 -7.99 16.11 -21.13
CA ASN A 418 -7.93 17.48 -20.62
C ASN A 418 -9.00 18.30 -21.36
N LYS A 419 -10.27 18.20 -20.98
CA LYS A 419 -11.24 19.21 -21.41
C LYS A 419 -10.87 20.51 -20.69
N LYS A 420 -10.23 21.45 -21.40
CA LYS A 420 -10.27 22.87 -21.02
C LYS A 420 -11.75 23.23 -20.95
N SER A 421 -12.27 23.50 -19.77
CA SER A 421 -13.62 24.02 -19.61
C SER A 421 -13.69 25.38 -20.31
N VAL A 422 -14.26 25.40 -21.52
CA VAL A 422 -14.76 26.63 -22.11
C VAL A 422 -16.04 26.94 -21.36
N TYR A 423 -15.92 27.61 -20.22
CA TYR A 423 -17.05 28.31 -19.63
C TYR A 423 -17.43 29.43 -20.62
N LYS A 424 -18.45 29.18 -21.44
CA LYS A 424 -19.24 30.25 -22.03
C LYS A 424 -19.99 30.90 -20.87
N GLU A 425 -19.55 32.07 -20.44
CA GLU A 425 -20.38 32.94 -19.63
C GLU A 425 -21.70 33.19 -20.38
N LYS A 426 -22.81 32.84 -19.74
CA LYS A 426 -24.13 33.31 -20.16
C LYS A 426 -24.21 34.80 -19.82
N PRO A 427 -24.70 35.68 -20.71
CA PRO A 427 -24.82 37.09 -20.41
C PRO A 427 -25.88 37.28 -19.33
N SER A 428 -25.47 37.79 -18.17
CA SER A 428 -26.37 38.30 -17.15
C SER A 428 -27.05 39.56 -17.67
N GLN A 429 -28.38 39.55 -17.70
CA GLN A 429 -29.17 40.75 -17.87
C GLN A 429 -28.87 41.70 -16.69
N SER A 430 -28.28 42.85 -16.98
CA SER A 430 -28.25 43.99 -16.08
C SER A 430 -28.75 45.23 -16.80
N SER A 431 -29.77 45.82 -16.21
CA SER A 431 -30.46 47.06 -16.53
C SER A 431 -29.55 48.25 -16.83
N ASN A 432 -29.98 49.05 -17.81
CA ASN A 432 -29.47 50.37 -18.17
C ASN A 432 -29.08 51.27 -16.98
N SER A 433 -27.89 51.88 -17.07
CA SER A 433 -27.72 53.32 -16.83
C SER A 433 -26.44 53.84 -17.52
N LYS A 434 -26.55 55.07 -18.04
CA LYS A 434 -25.64 55.76 -18.96
C LYS A 434 -24.37 56.30 -18.25
N GLY A 435 -23.25 56.43 -18.98
CA GLY A 435 -22.13 57.30 -18.57
C GLY A 435 -20.80 57.13 -19.32
N SER A 436 -20.69 57.77 -20.50
CA SER A 436 -19.53 58.49 -21.10
C SER A 436 -18.06 58.05 -20.94
N ARG A 437 -17.38 57.95 -22.13
CA ARG A 437 -16.02 58.43 -22.55
C ARG A 437 -14.80 57.92 -21.74
N GLU A 438 -13.60 57.63 -22.29
CA GLU A 438 -12.89 57.85 -23.55
C GLU A 438 -11.56 57.04 -23.48
N ASN A 439 -11.00 56.66 -24.65
CA ASN A 439 -9.57 56.50 -25.03
C ASN A 439 -8.53 55.82 -24.09
N ALA A 440 -7.44 55.19 -24.54
CA ALA A 440 -6.91 54.62 -25.76
C ALA A 440 -5.51 54.08 -25.37
N GLN A 441 -4.97 53.16 -26.17
CA GLN A 441 -3.55 52.92 -26.47
C GLN A 441 -2.95 51.54 -26.12
N THR A 442 -2.70 50.87 -27.24
CA THR A 442 -1.77 49.80 -27.61
C THR A 442 -0.33 50.06 -27.19
N VAL A 443 0.37 49.05 -26.65
CA VAL A 443 1.77 48.71 -27.00
C VAL A 443 1.99 47.20 -26.82
N SER A 444 2.70 46.62 -27.79
CA SER A 444 3.01 45.21 -28.02
C SER A 444 4.40 44.79 -27.49
N LYS A 445 4.64 43.46 -27.48
CA LYS A 445 5.89 42.68 -27.18
C LYS A 445 6.06 42.29 -25.70
N SER A 446 6.50 41.09 -25.31
CA SER A 446 7.13 39.95 -26.00
C SER A 446 7.08 38.71 -25.09
N VAL A 447 7.12 37.55 -25.74
CA VAL A 447 7.19 36.18 -25.23
C VAL A 447 8.41 35.93 -24.32
N GLN A 448 8.19 35.31 -23.16
CA GLN A 448 9.10 34.31 -22.60
C GLN A 448 8.31 33.33 -21.71
N ASP A 449 8.28 32.08 -22.15
CA ASP A 449 7.62 30.94 -21.51
C ASP A 449 8.30 30.52 -20.21
N SER A 450 7.50 30.42 -19.15
CA SER A 450 7.83 29.60 -17.97
C SER A 450 6.58 28.82 -17.54
N VAL A 451 6.36 27.67 -18.17
CA VAL A 451 5.27 26.74 -17.84
C VAL A 451 5.71 25.83 -16.69
N VAL A 452 5.58 26.32 -15.46
CA VAL A 452 5.45 25.47 -14.27
C VAL A 452 3.95 25.30 -14.03
N LYS A 453 3.41 24.13 -14.37
CA LYS A 453 2.02 23.77 -14.08
C LYS A 453 1.83 23.72 -12.56
N LYS A 454 1.22 24.78 -12.01
CA LYS A 454 0.70 24.84 -10.64
C LYS A 454 -0.33 23.72 -10.42
N SER A 455 0.04 22.69 -9.68
CA SER A 455 -0.94 21.96 -8.87
C SER A 455 -1.46 22.92 -7.80
N ARG A 456 -2.77 22.97 -7.57
CA ARG A 456 -3.37 23.82 -6.55
C ARG A 456 -2.84 23.40 -5.17
N GLU A 457 -1.97 24.22 -4.60
CA GLU A 457 -1.50 24.11 -3.22
C GLU A 457 -2.69 24.22 -2.26
N HIS A 458 -2.96 23.15 -1.51
CA HIS A 458 -3.71 23.26 -0.26
C HIS A 458 -2.74 23.67 0.84
N LYS A 459 -2.61 24.98 1.07
CA LYS A 459 -1.98 25.49 2.31
C LYS A 459 -2.85 25.11 3.50
N ARG A 460 -2.37 24.22 4.38
CA ARG A 460 -2.96 24.02 5.72
C ARG A 460 -2.58 25.19 6.63
N PRO A 461 -3.44 25.59 7.59
CA PRO A 461 -3.05 26.55 8.61
C PRO A 461 -1.95 25.95 9.50
N ASN A 462 -1.04 26.81 9.96
CA ASN A 462 0.12 26.48 10.80
C ASN A 462 -0.25 25.52 11.94
N CYS A 463 0.54 24.46 12.08
CA CYS A 463 0.57 23.67 13.31
C CYS A 463 1.31 24.51 14.38
N GLY A 464 0.57 25.40 15.03
CA GLY A 464 1.10 26.34 16.02
C GLY A 464 0.20 26.41 17.26
N SER A 465 0.71 25.81 18.34
CA SER A 465 0.49 26.16 19.75
C SER A 465 -0.92 26.56 20.18
N ASN A 466 -1.72 25.57 20.60
CA ASN A 466 -2.74 25.78 21.65
C ASN A 466 -3.05 24.47 22.38
N LEU A 467 -2.01 23.89 23.00
CA LEU A 467 -2.19 22.89 24.05
C LEU A 467 -2.11 23.60 25.40
N LYS A 468 -3.24 24.19 25.84
CA LYS A 468 -3.46 24.35 27.28
C LYS A 468 -3.69 22.94 27.83
N ALA A 469 -2.64 22.37 28.42
CA ALA A 469 -2.69 21.11 29.13
C ALA A 469 -3.76 21.17 30.23
N LYS A 470 -4.94 20.57 29.98
CA LYS A 470 -5.84 20.17 31.07
C LYS A 470 -5.20 18.95 31.73
N LYS A 471 -4.58 19.20 32.87
CA LYS A 471 -4.04 18.19 33.78
C LYS A 471 -5.21 17.37 34.33
N LEU A 472 -5.60 16.30 33.63
CA LEU A 472 -6.45 15.26 34.18
C LEU A 472 -5.60 14.48 35.20
N LYS A 473 -5.90 14.66 36.48
CA LYS A 473 -5.41 13.80 37.56
C LYS A 473 -5.99 12.40 37.31
N LEU A 474 -5.21 11.52 36.69
CA LEU A 474 -5.39 10.08 36.86
C LEU A 474 -5.05 9.76 38.32
N GLN A 475 -6.07 9.37 39.09
CA GLN A 475 -5.87 8.68 40.35
C GLN A 475 -5.13 7.37 40.04
N ALA A 476 -3.96 7.20 40.64
CA ALA A 476 -3.22 5.95 40.61
C ALA A 476 -4.04 4.88 41.35
N GLY A 477 -4.62 3.95 40.59
CA GLY A 477 -5.07 2.66 41.07
C GLY A 477 -4.14 1.59 40.54
N GLY A 478 -3.55 0.81 41.45
CA GLY A 478 -2.92 -0.51 41.30
C GLY A 478 -2.09 -0.83 40.05
N ASP A 479 -0.81 -1.13 40.25
CA ASP A 479 0.05 -1.81 39.27
C ASP A 479 -0.49 -3.20 38.88
N ASP A 480 -1.37 -3.26 37.89
CA ASP A 480 -1.69 -4.50 37.15
C ASP A 480 -0.85 -4.54 35.87
N GLN A 481 0.41 -4.95 35.98
CA GLN A 481 1.24 -5.21 34.79
C GLN A 481 0.96 -6.61 34.23
N PRO A 482 0.64 -6.75 32.93
CA PRO A 482 0.48 -8.05 32.28
C PRO A 482 1.80 -8.80 32.21
N VAL A 483 1.75 -10.12 32.39
CA VAL A 483 2.93 -10.97 32.38
C VAL A 483 3.06 -11.66 31.03
N VAL A 484 4.23 -11.49 30.40
CA VAL A 484 4.58 -12.12 29.12
C VAL A 484 5.54 -13.27 29.37
N LEU A 485 5.16 -14.48 28.95
CA LEU A 485 6.02 -15.65 28.98
C LEU A 485 6.46 -16.01 27.55
N ASP A 486 7.74 -15.74 27.24
CA ASP A 486 8.41 -16.28 26.05
C ASP A 486 8.73 -17.77 26.21
#